data_AF-A0A3R9FDJ7-F1
#
_entry.id   AF-A0A3R9FDJ7-F1
#
_cell.length_a   1.000
_cell.length_b   1.000
_cell.length_c   1.000
_cell.angle_alpha   90.00
_cell.angle_beta   90.00
_cell.angle_gamma   90.00
#
_symmetry.space_group_name_H-M   'P 1'
#
loop_
_entity.id
_entity.type
_entity.pdbx_description
1 polymer ?
#
loop_
_entity_poly.entity_id
_entity_poly.type
_entity_poly.pdbx_seq_one_letter_code
_entity_poly.pdbx_strand_id
1 'polypeptide(L)'
;MWTQRDQIQAYQFLRRRLVSALVAGDANHPVSPSRRLVLATVLGLVAALLVTAVFGIIGLLNPSGGKDWLAGGKVIVEEGTGARFILGADGVLHPVLNYASARLLAGGTGEATVSVSPENLGKAGRGTQIGIPGAPDSLPATGALVTAAWTSCSRTTQDAPASEEPRTAVLLAPPASGVELPRDQGVIVRVPQGDRFLLAGGRRYKLSDEAATALQFDSYPTIAVSSRWIDTVPAGRDLAALPVDGAGDRGPSVGGRDTRVGEVLAVVDAMAAPGAATSYYLVRRDGLEPVGQTEASLLVTTEANAAAYPGPPAPVEVRAADVAAVAKVAAPRAGGADPAAYPDRIPGKAPITGGSVALCVQGNRLLVSAEFPLSPGAKAIQVATRTEARVADEVFVPPSGGAVVVEAGSATTYLVTDTGRKYPVVSAQALSSLGYGGVAKPPVAGSLLALVPTGPALDPATAGRPAPSGGTG
;
A
#
# COMPACT_ATOMS: atom_id res chain seq x y z
N MET A 1 -46.41 -80.61 -36.39
CA MET A 1 -45.93 -80.47 -35.00
C MET A 1 -45.14 -79.19 -34.91
N TRP A 2 -45.49 -78.29 -33.99
CA TRP A 2 -44.67 -77.10 -33.73
C TRP A 2 -43.39 -77.56 -33.02
N THR A 3 -42.23 -77.11 -33.48
CA THR A 3 -40.97 -77.50 -32.88
C THR A 3 -40.70 -76.66 -31.62
N GLN A 4 -39.86 -77.17 -30.70
CA GLN A 4 -39.45 -76.41 -29.51
C GLN A 4 -38.77 -75.07 -29.89
N ARG A 5 -38.14 -75.02 -31.07
CA ARG A 5 -37.61 -73.77 -31.64
C ARG A 5 -38.71 -72.77 -31.99
N ASP A 6 -39.81 -73.21 -32.58
CA ASP A 6 -40.94 -72.33 -32.93
C ASP A 6 -41.61 -71.75 -31.67
N GLN A 7 -41.73 -72.54 -30.60
CA GLN A 7 -42.24 -72.04 -29.32
C GLN A 7 -41.31 -71.01 -28.67
N ILE A 8 -39.98 -71.24 -28.71
CA ILE A 8 -39.01 -70.28 -28.19
C ILE A 8 -39.02 -68.99 -29.02
N GLN A 9 -39.12 -69.08 -30.35
CA GLN A 9 -39.19 -67.90 -31.21
C GLN A 9 -40.49 -67.11 -31.01
N ALA A 10 -41.64 -67.79 -30.87
CA ALA A 10 -42.92 -67.14 -30.57
C ALA A 10 -42.89 -66.43 -29.20
N TYR A 11 -42.31 -67.07 -28.18
CA TYR A 11 -42.17 -66.47 -26.85
C TYR A 11 -41.23 -65.25 -26.87
N GLN A 12 -40.08 -65.34 -27.55
CA GLN A 12 -39.16 -64.22 -27.72
C GLN A 12 -39.81 -63.05 -28.50
N PHE A 13 -40.62 -63.36 -29.52
CA PHE A 13 -41.36 -62.36 -30.28
C PHE A 13 -42.39 -61.63 -29.42
N LEU A 14 -43.23 -62.36 -28.68
CA LEU A 14 -44.20 -61.79 -27.73
C LEU A 14 -43.53 -60.93 -26.65
N ARG A 15 -42.44 -61.44 -26.06
CA ARG A 15 -41.66 -60.71 -25.06
C ARG A 15 -41.08 -59.41 -25.63
N ARG A 16 -40.54 -59.44 -26.85
CA ARG A 16 -40.00 -58.24 -27.52
C ARG A 16 -41.11 -57.22 -27.80
N ARG A 17 -42.29 -57.67 -28.21
CA ARG A 17 -43.45 -56.82 -28.51
C ARG A 17 -43.99 -56.12 -27.26
N LEU A 18 -44.11 -56.84 -26.15
CA LEU A 18 -44.52 -56.29 -24.85
C LEU A 18 -43.53 -55.25 -24.33
N VAL A 19 -42.23 -55.53 -24.43
CA VAL A 19 -41.17 -54.59 -24.00
C VAL A 19 -41.15 -53.34 -24.88
N SER A 20 -41.30 -53.48 -26.20
CA SER A 20 -41.38 -52.32 -27.11
C SER A 20 -42.63 -51.46 -26.84
N ALA A 21 -43.80 -52.07 -26.61
CA ALA A 21 -45.02 -51.35 -26.27
C ALA A 21 -44.90 -50.55 -24.96
N LEU A 22 -44.26 -51.13 -23.95
CA LEU A 22 -44.09 -50.48 -22.65
C LEU A 22 -43.08 -49.32 -22.70
N VAL A 23 -41.97 -49.49 -23.43
CA VAL A 23 -40.86 -48.51 -23.42
C VAL A 23 -41.02 -47.43 -24.49
N ALA A 24 -41.53 -47.77 -25.67
CA ALA A 24 -41.61 -46.87 -26.81
C ALA A 24 -43.06 -46.48 -27.17
N GLY A 25 -44.07 -47.01 -26.47
CA GLY A 25 -45.49 -46.75 -26.77
C GLY A 25 -46.01 -47.42 -28.05
N ASP A 26 -45.16 -48.16 -28.77
CA ASP A 26 -45.50 -48.84 -30.02
C ASP A 26 -45.00 -50.30 -30.00
N ALA A 27 -45.95 -51.23 -30.12
CA ALA A 27 -45.71 -52.66 -30.12
C ALA A 27 -44.96 -53.15 -31.38
N ASN A 28 -45.00 -52.41 -32.49
CA ASN A 28 -44.44 -52.81 -33.79
C ASN A 28 -43.19 -52.02 -34.19
N HIS A 29 -42.55 -51.32 -33.26
CA HIS A 29 -41.38 -50.49 -33.55
C HIS A 29 -40.25 -51.31 -34.24
N PRO A 30 -39.77 -50.93 -35.44
CA PRO A 30 -38.93 -51.78 -36.31
C PRO A 30 -37.52 -52.06 -35.75
N VAL A 31 -37.05 -51.21 -34.83
CA VAL A 31 -35.80 -51.40 -34.08
C VAL A 31 -36.12 -51.49 -32.59
N SER A 32 -35.50 -52.44 -31.89
CA SER A 32 -35.73 -52.59 -30.44
C SER A 32 -35.22 -51.34 -29.71
N PRO A 33 -36.05 -50.71 -28.86
CA PRO A 33 -35.68 -49.47 -28.17
C PRO A 33 -34.41 -49.62 -27.32
N SER A 34 -34.17 -50.82 -26.78
CA SER A 34 -32.97 -51.16 -26.03
C SER A 34 -31.68 -51.20 -26.87
N ARG A 35 -31.73 -51.37 -28.20
CA ARG A 35 -30.51 -51.53 -29.01
C ARG A 35 -29.68 -50.26 -29.05
N ARG A 36 -30.33 -49.09 -29.17
CA ARG A 36 -29.63 -47.80 -29.17
C ARG A 36 -29.02 -47.50 -27.81
N LEU A 37 -29.75 -47.81 -26.74
CA LEU A 37 -29.26 -47.65 -25.36
C LEU A 37 -28.07 -48.58 -25.11
N VAL A 38 -28.20 -49.89 -25.37
CA VAL A 38 -27.14 -50.88 -25.17
C VAL A 38 -25.90 -50.55 -26.00
N LEU A 39 -26.06 -50.16 -27.28
CA LEU A 39 -24.94 -49.80 -28.13
C LEU A 39 -24.22 -48.54 -27.61
N ALA A 40 -24.98 -47.52 -27.18
CA ALA A 40 -24.42 -46.31 -26.59
C ALA A 40 -23.68 -46.62 -25.27
N THR A 41 -24.24 -47.49 -24.42
CA THR A 41 -23.57 -47.91 -23.17
C THR A 41 -22.29 -48.69 -23.44
N VAL A 42 -22.29 -49.63 -24.39
CA VAL A 42 -21.10 -50.41 -24.74
C VAL A 42 -20.01 -49.52 -25.36
N LEU A 43 -20.38 -48.66 -26.31
CA LEU A 43 -19.44 -47.70 -26.91
C LEU A 43 -18.89 -46.73 -25.87
N GLY A 44 -19.74 -46.23 -24.97
CA GLY A 44 -19.32 -45.38 -23.85
C GLY A 44 -18.37 -46.09 -22.90
N LEU A 45 -18.62 -47.37 -22.59
CA LEU A 45 -17.75 -48.17 -21.73
C LEU A 45 -16.39 -48.41 -22.38
N VAL A 46 -16.36 -48.76 -23.67
CA VAL A 46 -15.11 -48.96 -24.42
C VAL A 46 -14.33 -47.65 -24.50
N ALA A 47 -14.99 -46.53 -24.79
CA ALA A 47 -14.36 -45.22 -24.82
C ALA A 47 -13.78 -44.84 -23.44
N ALA A 48 -14.53 -45.07 -22.35
CA ALA A 48 -14.04 -44.85 -20.99
C ALA A 48 -12.81 -45.70 -20.70
N LEU A 49 -12.83 -47.00 -21.05
CA LEU A 49 -11.71 -47.92 -20.87
C LEU A 49 -10.46 -47.47 -21.63
N LEU A 50 -10.63 -47.03 -22.88
CA LEU A 50 -9.53 -46.50 -23.70
C LEU A 50 -8.95 -45.22 -23.09
N VAL A 51 -9.79 -44.29 -22.65
CA VAL A 51 -9.35 -43.06 -21.99
C VAL A 51 -8.60 -43.38 -20.70
N THR A 52 -9.13 -44.27 -19.85
CA THR A 52 -8.45 -44.72 -18.62
C THR A 52 -7.12 -45.41 -18.93
N ALA A 53 -7.05 -46.24 -19.97
CA ALA A 53 -5.81 -46.88 -20.39
C ALA A 53 -4.76 -45.86 -20.87
N VAL A 54 -5.17 -44.86 -21.66
CA VAL A 54 -4.29 -43.77 -22.10
C VAL A 54 -3.75 -42.97 -20.91
N PHE A 55 -4.61 -42.56 -19.97
CA PHE A 55 -4.16 -41.89 -18.74
C PHE A 55 -3.25 -42.77 -17.88
N GLY A 56 -3.54 -44.08 -17.79
CA GLY A 56 -2.68 -45.04 -17.08
C GLY A 56 -1.29 -45.19 -17.70
N ILE A 57 -1.21 -45.26 -19.04
CA ILE A 57 0.07 -45.32 -19.76
C ILE A 57 0.85 -44.01 -19.60
N ILE A 58 0.19 -42.86 -19.71
CA ILE A 58 0.83 -41.55 -19.50
C ILE A 58 1.38 -41.44 -18.07
N GLY A 59 0.62 -41.87 -17.06
CA GLY A 59 1.07 -41.89 -15.67
C GLY A 59 2.25 -42.84 -15.42
N LEU A 60 2.33 -43.96 -16.16
CA LEU A 60 3.44 -44.90 -16.05
C LEU A 60 4.72 -44.41 -16.75
N LEU A 61 4.58 -43.69 -17.87
CA LEU A 61 5.70 -43.16 -18.65
C LEU A 61 6.27 -41.86 -18.06
N ASN A 62 5.44 -41.03 -17.42
CA ASN A 62 5.85 -39.86 -16.66
C ASN A 62 5.46 -40.03 -15.19
N PRO A 63 6.16 -40.89 -14.42
CA PRO A 63 5.99 -40.90 -12.98
C PRO A 63 6.37 -39.50 -12.48
N SER A 64 5.38 -38.77 -11.96
CA SER A 64 5.59 -37.54 -11.21
C SER A 64 6.55 -37.87 -10.06
N GLY A 65 7.83 -37.50 -10.20
CA GLY A 65 8.88 -37.91 -9.26
C GLY A 65 10.19 -38.41 -9.89
N GLY A 66 10.36 -38.30 -11.22
CA GLY A 66 11.65 -38.54 -11.87
C GLY A 66 12.82 -37.85 -11.15
N LYS A 67 14.01 -38.47 -11.20
CA LYS A 67 15.27 -38.09 -10.50
C LYS A 67 15.76 -36.64 -10.73
N ASP A 68 15.03 -35.84 -11.49
CA ASP A 68 15.27 -34.44 -11.78
C ASP A 68 15.37 -33.56 -10.52
N TRP A 69 14.75 -33.96 -9.40
CA TRP A 69 14.92 -33.28 -8.12
C TRP A 69 16.30 -33.48 -7.47
N LEU A 70 17.07 -34.50 -7.89
CA LEU A 70 18.45 -34.73 -7.45
C LEU A 70 19.46 -33.81 -8.15
N ALA A 71 19.05 -33.07 -9.18
CA ALA A 71 19.92 -32.11 -9.87
C ALA A 71 20.23 -30.86 -9.01
N GLY A 72 19.53 -30.69 -7.88
CA GLY A 72 19.65 -29.51 -7.03
C GLY A 72 19.01 -28.27 -7.67
N GLY A 73 19.06 -27.14 -6.96
CA GLY A 73 18.57 -25.85 -7.45
C GLY A 73 17.04 -25.74 -7.60
N LYS A 74 16.28 -26.60 -6.92
CA LYS A 74 14.80 -26.61 -6.92
C LYS A 74 14.28 -26.71 -5.49
N VAL A 75 13.13 -26.12 -5.23
CA VAL A 75 12.39 -26.36 -3.98
C VAL A 75 11.68 -27.69 -4.09
N ILE A 76 11.92 -28.60 -3.14
CA ILE A 76 11.33 -29.93 -3.13
C ILE A 76 10.19 -29.93 -2.12
N VAL A 77 8.99 -30.32 -2.55
CA VAL A 77 7.79 -30.39 -1.70
C VAL A 77 7.32 -31.82 -1.62
N GLU A 78 7.19 -32.35 -0.41
CA GLU A 78 6.64 -33.67 -0.16
C GLU A 78 5.13 -33.69 -0.45
N GLU A 79 4.72 -34.65 -1.28
CA GLU A 79 3.31 -34.89 -1.56
C GLU A 79 2.57 -35.35 -0.31
N GLY A 80 1.36 -34.84 -0.11
CA GLY A 80 0.52 -35.16 1.05
C GLY A 80 0.77 -34.28 2.27
N THR A 81 2.04 -34.10 2.70
CA THR A 81 2.36 -33.31 3.90
C THR A 81 2.68 -31.85 3.61
N GLY A 82 3.18 -31.54 2.40
CA GLY A 82 3.68 -30.21 2.06
C GLY A 82 5.01 -29.84 2.73
N ALA A 83 5.70 -30.81 3.35
CA ALA A 83 7.02 -30.59 3.93
C ALA A 83 8.02 -30.16 2.84
N ARG A 84 8.85 -29.15 3.16
CA ARG A 84 9.75 -28.52 2.20
C ARG A 84 11.20 -28.90 2.45
N PHE A 85 11.90 -29.21 1.38
CA PHE A 85 13.30 -29.64 1.40
C PHE A 85 14.13 -28.91 0.34
N ILE A 86 15.42 -28.80 0.62
CA ILE A 86 16.45 -28.42 -0.35
C ILE A 86 17.53 -29.49 -0.35
N LEU A 87 18.02 -29.83 -1.55
CA LEU A 87 19.20 -30.67 -1.69
C LEU A 87 20.45 -29.80 -1.45
N GLY A 88 21.18 -30.09 -0.38
CA GLY A 88 22.42 -29.39 -0.05
C GLY A 88 23.56 -29.76 -1.02
N ALA A 89 24.61 -28.93 -1.02
CA ALA A 89 25.83 -29.22 -1.78
C ALA A 89 26.58 -30.48 -1.29
N ASP A 90 26.29 -30.91 -0.07
CA ASP A 90 26.73 -32.16 0.55
C ASP A 90 25.94 -33.40 0.08
N GLY A 91 24.91 -33.22 -0.76
CA GLY A 91 24.13 -34.30 -1.36
C GLY A 91 23.04 -34.88 -0.46
N VAL A 92 22.70 -34.22 0.66
CA VAL A 92 21.60 -34.64 1.55
C VAL A 92 20.42 -33.67 1.49
N LEU A 93 19.23 -34.18 1.84
CA LEU A 93 18.01 -33.39 1.93
C LEU A 93 17.90 -32.71 3.29
N HIS A 94 17.93 -31.38 3.29
CA HIS A 94 17.68 -30.56 4.46
C HIS A 94 16.20 -30.13 4.51
N PRO A 95 15.46 -30.42 5.59
CA PRO A 95 14.18 -29.78 5.84
C PRO A 95 14.35 -28.27 5.96
N VAL A 96 13.41 -27.49 5.45
CA VAL A 96 13.49 -26.02 5.48
C VAL A 96 12.34 -25.40 6.26
N LEU A 97 12.63 -24.39 7.09
CA LEU A 97 11.63 -23.73 7.94
C LEU A 97 10.51 -23.01 7.19
N ASN A 98 10.81 -22.47 6.01
CA ASN A 98 9.83 -21.71 5.22
C ASN A 98 10.20 -21.69 3.73
N TYR A 99 9.21 -21.35 2.90
CA TYR A 99 9.36 -21.29 1.45
C TYR A 99 10.39 -20.25 1.00
N ALA A 100 10.42 -19.06 1.62
CA ALA A 100 11.39 -18.03 1.24
C ALA A 100 12.84 -18.50 1.44
N SER A 101 13.13 -19.17 2.55
CA SER A 101 14.47 -19.77 2.79
C SER A 101 14.80 -20.82 1.74
N ALA A 102 13.84 -21.66 1.36
CA ALA A 102 14.05 -22.68 0.33
C ALA A 102 14.36 -22.03 -1.04
N ARG A 103 13.63 -20.98 -1.41
CA ARG A 103 13.86 -20.20 -2.64
C ARG A 103 15.24 -19.55 -2.67
N LEU A 104 15.65 -18.94 -1.56
CA LEU A 104 16.97 -18.31 -1.42
C LEU A 104 18.10 -19.33 -1.64
N LEU A 105 17.94 -20.55 -1.14
CA LEU A 105 18.93 -21.63 -1.26
C LEU A 105 18.90 -22.36 -2.60
N ALA A 106 17.73 -22.52 -3.21
CA ALA A 106 17.60 -23.08 -4.56
C ALA A 106 18.30 -22.18 -5.60
N GLY A 107 18.27 -20.86 -5.41
CA GLY A 107 18.91 -19.91 -6.31
C GLY A 107 18.16 -19.74 -7.64
N GLY A 108 18.83 -19.13 -8.63
CA GLY A 108 18.26 -18.86 -9.96
C GLY A 108 17.08 -17.88 -9.90
N THR A 109 16.04 -18.12 -10.72
CA THR A 109 14.76 -17.38 -10.63
C THR A 109 13.85 -17.92 -9.52
N GLY A 110 14.29 -18.99 -8.84
CA GLY A 110 13.58 -19.67 -7.76
C GLY A 110 12.35 -20.48 -8.17
N GLU A 111 11.74 -20.24 -9.34
CA GLU A 111 10.45 -20.79 -9.80
C GLU A 111 10.35 -22.32 -9.82
N ALA A 112 11.47 -23.01 -9.88
CA ALA A 112 11.47 -24.47 -9.96
C ALA A 112 11.09 -25.10 -8.61
N THR A 113 9.82 -25.53 -8.52
CA THR A 113 9.31 -26.36 -7.43
C THR A 113 8.93 -27.72 -7.98
N VAL A 114 9.30 -28.79 -7.26
CA VAL A 114 9.00 -30.17 -7.64
C VAL A 114 8.29 -30.89 -6.51
N SER A 115 7.18 -31.54 -6.83
CA SER A 115 6.47 -32.43 -5.92
C SER A 115 7.07 -33.82 -5.99
N VAL A 116 7.36 -34.41 -4.83
CA VAL A 116 8.00 -35.73 -4.74
C VAL A 116 7.29 -36.56 -3.67
N SER A 117 7.00 -37.82 -3.99
CA SER A 117 6.35 -38.73 -3.06
C SER A 117 7.26 -39.07 -1.84
N PRO A 118 6.68 -39.35 -0.66
CA PRO A 118 7.44 -39.70 0.53
C PRO A 118 8.40 -40.89 0.33
N GLU A 119 8.00 -41.89 -0.48
CA GLU A 119 8.81 -43.09 -0.76
C GLU A 119 10.07 -42.75 -1.56
N ASN A 120 10.02 -41.72 -2.40
CA ASN A 120 11.16 -41.26 -3.16
C ASN A 120 12.08 -40.37 -2.32
N LEU A 121 11.52 -39.51 -1.46
CA LEU A 121 12.30 -38.73 -0.51
C LEU A 121 13.03 -39.60 0.52
N GLY A 122 12.41 -40.71 0.94
CA GLY A 122 13.00 -41.68 1.88
C GLY A 122 14.25 -42.40 1.37
N LYS A 123 14.59 -42.27 0.08
CA LYS A 123 15.80 -42.86 -0.52
C LYS A 123 17.04 -41.97 -0.41
N ALA A 124 16.88 -40.69 -0.04
CA ALA A 124 18.00 -39.76 0.13
C ALA A 124 18.35 -39.56 1.62
N GLY A 125 19.62 -39.26 1.89
CA GLY A 125 20.09 -38.92 3.23
C GLY A 125 19.41 -37.66 3.76
N ARG A 126 19.23 -37.57 5.08
CA ARG A 126 18.61 -36.42 5.76
C ARG A 126 19.66 -35.58 6.48
N GLY A 127 19.65 -34.29 6.23
CA GLY A 127 20.43 -33.30 6.95
C GLY A 127 19.65 -32.65 8.09
N THR A 128 20.30 -31.72 8.78
CA THR A 128 19.67 -30.87 9.80
C THR A 128 18.66 -29.91 9.17
N GLN A 129 17.66 -29.49 9.95
CA GLN A 129 16.72 -28.47 9.50
C GLN A 129 17.42 -27.11 9.41
N ILE A 130 17.19 -26.38 8.32
CA ILE A 130 17.79 -25.07 8.03
C ILE A 130 16.72 -24.03 7.71
N GLY A 131 17.11 -22.75 7.70
CA GLY A 131 16.25 -21.65 7.25
C GLY A 131 16.24 -20.48 8.22
N ILE A 132 15.56 -19.41 7.80
CA ILE A 132 15.47 -18.14 8.53
C ILE A 132 14.19 -18.15 9.39
N PRO A 133 14.27 -18.18 10.73
CA PRO A 133 13.08 -18.13 11.59
C PRO A 133 12.26 -16.85 11.35
N GLY A 134 10.95 -17.00 11.12
CA GLY A 134 10.03 -15.87 10.89
C GLY A 134 10.03 -15.30 9.47
N ALA A 135 10.84 -15.84 8.55
CA ALA A 135 10.75 -15.50 7.12
C ALA A 135 9.43 -16.03 6.51
N PRO A 136 8.93 -15.40 5.44
CA PRO A 136 7.59 -15.66 4.96
C PRO A 136 7.50 -17.03 4.28
N ASP A 137 6.36 -17.68 4.52
CA ASP A 137 6.08 -19.01 3.99
C ASP A 137 5.24 -18.97 2.71
N SER A 138 4.56 -17.84 2.47
CA SER A 138 3.88 -17.50 1.23
C SER A 138 4.62 -16.34 0.57
N LEU A 139 4.86 -16.45 -0.73
CA LEU A 139 5.45 -15.39 -1.54
C LEU A 139 4.41 -14.94 -2.58
N PRO A 140 4.12 -13.64 -2.71
CA PRO A 140 3.18 -13.15 -3.71
C PRO A 140 3.68 -13.48 -5.13
N ALA A 141 2.76 -13.88 -6.01
CA ALA A 141 3.08 -13.95 -7.42
C ALA A 141 3.44 -12.55 -7.95
N THR A 142 4.29 -12.46 -8.98
CA THR A 142 4.70 -11.18 -9.59
C THR A 142 3.50 -10.35 -10.08
N GLY A 143 2.45 -11.01 -10.60
CA GLY A 143 1.19 -10.38 -11.00
C GLY A 143 0.27 -9.96 -9.84
N ALA A 144 0.56 -10.38 -8.61
CA ALA A 144 -0.16 -10.01 -7.39
C ALA A 144 0.56 -8.91 -6.58
N LEU A 145 1.66 -8.36 -7.12
CA LEU A 145 2.37 -7.25 -6.50
C LEU A 145 1.56 -5.95 -6.64
N VAL A 146 1.35 -5.29 -5.51
CA VAL A 146 0.67 -4.00 -5.42
C VAL A 146 1.60 -2.91 -5.94
N THR A 147 1.18 -2.27 -7.03
CA THR A 147 1.87 -1.12 -7.62
C THR A 147 1.23 0.22 -7.25
N ALA A 148 0.02 0.18 -6.68
CA ALA A 148 -0.69 1.38 -6.22
C ALA A 148 0.03 2.06 -5.05
N ALA A 149 -0.14 3.38 -4.95
CA ALA A 149 0.36 4.13 -3.81
C ALA A 149 -0.30 3.63 -2.51
N TRP A 150 0.52 3.44 -1.48
CA TRP A 150 0.05 2.99 -0.17
C TRP A 150 -0.70 4.11 0.53
N THR A 151 -1.65 3.73 1.37
CA THR A 151 -2.43 4.67 2.17
C THR A 151 -2.09 4.47 3.65
N SER A 152 -1.66 5.51 4.35
CA SER A 152 -1.54 5.50 5.81
C SER A 152 -2.71 6.26 6.43
N CYS A 153 -3.28 5.76 7.53
CA CYS A 153 -4.41 6.39 8.20
C CYS A 153 -4.17 6.55 9.70
N SER A 154 -4.75 7.60 10.28
CA SER A 154 -4.94 7.78 11.71
C SER A 154 -6.42 7.98 11.99
N ARG A 155 -6.99 7.18 12.89
CA ARG A 155 -8.40 7.23 13.28
C ARG A 155 -8.56 7.53 14.76
N THR A 156 -9.44 8.48 15.04
CA THR A 156 -9.86 8.85 16.39
C THR A 156 -11.39 8.81 16.50
N THR A 157 -11.90 8.70 17.72
CA THR A 157 -13.32 8.81 18.06
C THR A 157 -13.51 10.03 18.96
N GLN A 158 -14.67 10.67 18.89
CA GLN A 158 -14.96 11.88 19.65
C GLN A 158 -14.87 11.66 21.17
N ASP A 159 -15.22 10.46 21.64
CA ASP A 159 -15.19 10.09 23.05
C ASP A 159 -13.80 9.65 23.55
N ALA A 160 -12.79 9.60 22.65
CA ALA A 160 -11.43 9.21 23.05
C ALA A 160 -10.78 10.33 23.90
N PRO A 161 -10.14 9.99 25.04
CA PRO A 161 -9.35 10.94 25.80
C PRO A 161 -8.31 11.64 24.94
N ALA A 162 -8.09 12.94 25.19
CA ALA A 162 -7.14 13.72 24.38
C ALA A 162 -5.69 13.22 24.44
N SER A 163 -5.34 12.46 25.49
CA SER A 163 -4.03 11.82 25.69
C SER A 163 -3.95 10.42 25.09
N GLU A 164 -5.07 9.80 24.72
CA GLU A 164 -5.05 8.48 24.09
C GLU A 164 -4.49 8.62 22.68
N GLU A 165 -3.58 7.70 22.33
CA GLU A 165 -3.02 7.70 20.99
C GLU A 165 -4.03 7.15 19.97
N PRO A 166 -4.36 7.90 18.92
CA PRO A 166 -5.25 7.43 17.87
C PRO A 166 -4.73 6.18 17.17
N ARG A 167 -5.67 5.37 16.65
CA ARG A 167 -5.38 4.12 15.96
C ARG A 167 -4.77 4.39 14.59
N THR A 168 -3.79 3.62 14.19
CA THR A 168 -3.08 3.78 12.91
C THR A 168 -3.18 2.55 12.04
N ALA A 169 -3.27 2.78 10.72
CA ALA A 169 -3.30 1.71 9.74
C ALA A 169 -2.42 2.01 8.53
N VAL A 170 -1.84 0.98 7.91
CA VAL A 170 -1.23 1.05 6.57
C VAL A 170 -1.95 0.09 5.63
N LEU A 171 -2.39 0.60 4.50
CA LEU A 171 -3.17 -0.13 3.50
C LEU A 171 -2.38 -0.20 2.19
N LEU A 172 -2.02 -1.42 1.78
CA LEU A 172 -1.47 -1.73 0.46
C LEU A 172 -2.60 -1.97 -0.55
N ALA A 173 -3.51 -1.00 -0.63
CA ALA A 173 -4.64 -1.01 -1.56
C ALA A 173 -5.14 0.41 -1.79
N PRO A 174 -5.81 0.67 -2.93
CA PRO A 174 -6.56 1.91 -3.11
C PRO A 174 -7.62 2.08 -2.00
N PRO A 175 -7.83 3.31 -1.49
CA PRO A 175 -8.88 3.56 -0.52
C PRO A 175 -10.25 3.29 -1.14
N ALA A 176 -11.07 2.48 -0.48
CA ALA A 176 -12.40 2.10 -0.97
C ALA A 176 -13.52 3.10 -0.56
N SER A 177 -13.20 4.03 0.34
CA SER A 177 -14.12 5.06 0.83
C SER A 177 -13.35 6.31 1.24
N GLY A 178 -14.08 7.34 1.65
CA GLY A 178 -13.55 8.63 2.06
C GLY A 178 -13.67 9.70 0.97
N VAL A 179 -13.62 10.95 1.41
CA VAL A 179 -13.68 12.13 0.56
C VAL A 179 -12.30 12.77 0.58
N GLU A 180 -11.79 13.08 -0.61
CA GLU A 180 -10.53 13.82 -0.72
C GLU A 180 -10.73 15.25 -0.22
N LEU A 181 -9.85 15.69 0.68
CA LEU A 181 -9.82 17.06 1.15
C LEU A 181 -9.35 17.98 0.01
N PRO A 182 -10.16 18.97 -0.40
CA PRO A 182 -9.75 19.92 -1.43
C PRO A 182 -8.41 20.59 -1.09
N ARG A 183 -7.58 20.85 -2.10
CA ARG A 183 -6.23 21.40 -1.89
C ARG A 183 -6.21 22.79 -1.28
N ASP A 184 -7.29 23.55 -1.49
CA ASP A 184 -7.52 24.87 -0.94
C ASP A 184 -8.17 24.84 0.45
N GLN A 185 -8.43 23.65 1.02
CA GLN A 185 -8.93 23.47 2.36
C GLN A 185 -7.88 22.88 3.30
N GLY A 186 -8.07 23.11 4.60
CA GLY A 186 -7.20 22.60 5.63
C GLY A 186 -7.95 22.20 6.90
N VAL A 187 -7.30 21.33 7.67
CA VAL A 187 -7.75 20.84 8.97
C VAL A 187 -6.62 20.94 9.98
N ILE A 188 -6.92 21.30 11.22
CA ILE A 188 -5.93 21.30 12.30
C ILE A 188 -5.96 19.94 12.97
N VAL A 189 -4.77 19.34 13.08
CA VAL A 189 -4.56 18.11 13.83
C VAL A 189 -3.65 18.37 15.02
N ARG A 190 -3.78 17.54 16.06
CA ARG A 190 -2.89 17.54 17.22
C ARG A 190 -2.40 16.13 17.49
N VAL A 191 -1.14 15.99 17.88
CA VAL A 191 -0.62 14.73 18.43
C VAL A 191 -0.84 14.68 19.96
N PRO A 192 -0.96 13.50 20.57
CA PRO A 192 -1.08 13.39 22.03
C PRO A 192 0.09 14.11 22.73
N GLN A 193 -0.23 15.06 23.61
CA GLN A 193 0.75 15.83 24.41
C GLN A 193 1.79 16.62 23.62
N GLY A 194 1.51 16.97 22.35
CA GLY A 194 2.50 17.63 21.51
C GLY A 194 1.93 18.70 20.59
N ASP A 195 2.67 18.90 19.50
CA ASP A 195 2.46 19.99 18.56
C ASP A 195 1.10 19.91 17.84
N ARG A 196 0.62 21.08 17.41
CA ARG A 196 -0.47 21.22 16.45
C ARG A 196 0.09 21.34 15.04
N PHE A 197 -0.64 20.82 14.07
CA PHE A 197 -0.28 20.92 12.66
C PHE A 197 -1.50 21.34 11.84
N LEU A 198 -1.28 22.23 10.87
CA LEU A 198 -2.22 22.44 9.78
C LEU A 198 -1.94 21.38 8.70
N LEU A 199 -2.94 20.58 8.33
CA LEU A 199 -2.89 19.73 7.16
C LEU A 199 -3.58 20.46 6.00
N ALA A 200 -2.84 20.74 4.94
CA ALA A 200 -3.38 21.41 3.74
C ALA A 200 -2.57 21.04 2.50
N GLY A 201 -3.24 20.86 1.36
CA GLY A 201 -2.58 20.58 0.08
C GLY A 201 -1.69 19.33 0.07
N GLY A 202 -1.98 18.33 0.93
CA GLY A 202 -1.16 17.11 1.02
C GLY A 202 0.03 17.20 1.96
N ARG A 203 0.14 18.25 2.77
CA ARG A 203 1.32 18.55 3.59
C ARG A 203 0.92 18.88 5.02
N ARG A 204 1.84 18.69 5.95
CA ARG A 204 1.71 19.14 7.34
C ARG A 204 2.58 20.36 7.58
N TYR A 205 2.05 21.34 8.29
CA TYR A 205 2.79 22.53 8.71
C TYR A 205 2.66 22.64 10.22
N LYS A 206 3.77 22.63 10.97
CA LYS A 206 3.71 22.83 12.43
C LYS A 206 3.09 24.20 12.70
N LEU A 207 2.11 24.26 13.58
CA LEU A 207 1.27 25.43 13.81
C LEU A 207 1.46 25.94 15.24
N SER A 208 2.11 27.08 15.38
CA SER A 208 2.19 27.83 16.65
C SER A 208 0.85 28.50 17.00
N ASP A 209 0.71 28.95 18.25
CA ASP A 209 -0.50 29.64 18.72
C ASP A 209 -0.67 30.99 18.03
N GLU A 210 0.42 31.73 17.86
CA GLU A 210 0.45 33.01 17.17
C GLU A 210 0.05 32.85 15.69
N ALA A 211 0.58 31.83 15.02
CA ALA A 211 0.20 31.53 13.65
C ALA A 211 -1.25 31.06 13.51
N ALA A 212 -1.78 30.31 14.49
CA ALA A 212 -3.18 29.93 14.51
C ALA A 212 -4.08 31.17 14.57
N THR A 213 -3.77 32.16 15.41
CA THR A 213 -4.50 33.43 15.46
C THR A 213 -4.34 34.23 14.16
N ALA A 214 -3.12 34.35 13.64
CA ALA A 214 -2.83 35.08 12.41
C ALA A 214 -3.66 34.58 11.23
N LEU A 215 -3.75 33.26 11.10
CA LEU A 215 -4.46 32.56 10.03
C LEU A 215 -5.94 32.31 10.36
N GLN A 216 -6.45 32.86 11.48
CA GLN A 216 -7.83 32.74 11.96
C GLN A 216 -8.28 31.30 12.24
N PHE A 217 -7.35 30.43 12.62
CA PHE A 217 -7.52 29.02 12.97
C PHE A 217 -7.57 28.78 14.48
N ASP A 218 -7.40 29.81 15.31
CA ASP A 218 -7.40 29.77 16.78
C ASP A 218 -8.67 29.11 17.38
N SER A 219 -9.83 29.38 16.79
CA SER A 219 -11.12 28.87 17.24
C SER A 219 -11.58 27.62 16.47
N TYR A 220 -10.77 27.09 15.56
CA TYR A 220 -11.11 25.92 14.75
C TYR A 220 -10.80 24.61 15.52
N PRO A 221 -11.72 23.63 15.54
CA PRO A 221 -11.53 22.39 16.32
C PRO A 221 -10.33 21.57 15.82
N THR A 222 -9.66 20.89 16.77
CA THR A 222 -8.50 20.04 16.48
C THR A 222 -8.89 18.58 16.45
N ILE A 223 -8.36 17.84 15.48
CA ILE A 223 -8.52 16.38 15.39
C ILE A 223 -7.29 15.70 15.97
N ALA A 224 -7.47 14.79 16.93
CA ALA A 224 -6.37 14.00 17.45
C ALA A 224 -5.87 13.02 16.38
N VAL A 225 -4.55 13.00 16.14
CA VAL A 225 -3.89 12.04 15.24
C VAL A 225 -2.71 11.39 15.94
N SER A 226 -2.34 10.18 15.53
CA SER A 226 -1.16 9.51 16.07
C SER A 226 0.13 10.23 15.66
N SER A 227 1.07 10.31 16.61
CA SER A 227 2.43 10.77 16.36
C SER A 227 3.20 9.87 15.39
N ARG A 228 2.85 8.57 15.30
CA ARG A 228 3.42 7.63 14.33
C ARG A 228 2.98 7.96 12.90
N TRP A 229 1.72 8.36 12.74
CA TRP A 229 1.13 8.65 11.43
C TRP A 229 1.51 10.02 10.89
N ILE A 230 1.59 11.06 11.74
CA ILE A 230 1.84 12.44 11.26
C ILE A 230 3.16 12.56 10.48
N ASP A 231 4.16 11.76 10.82
CA ASP A 231 5.45 11.70 10.12
C ASP A 231 5.38 11.11 8.71
N THR A 232 4.27 10.45 8.36
CA THR A 232 4.01 9.99 6.99
C THR A 232 3.51 11.11 6.07
N VAL A 233 3.01 12.21 6.65
CA VAL A 233 2.59 13.38 5.89
C VAL A 233 3.83 14.23 5.56
N PRO A 234 4.07 14.56 4.28
CA PRO A 234 5.17 15.43 3.89
C PRO A 234 5.18 16.74 4.69
N ALA A 235 6.30 17.06 5.32
CA ALA A 235 6.46 18.28 6.10
C ALA A 235 6.66 19.50 5.19
N GLY A 236 5.86 20.53 5.40
CA GLY A 236 6.10 21.88 4.91
C GLY A 236 6.76 22.75 5.96
N ARG A 237 6.88 24.05 5.65
CA ARG A 237 7.54 25.01 6.54
C ARG A 237 6.68 25.33 7.77
N ASP A 238 7.32 25.35 8.93
CA ASP A 238 6.62 25.67 10.18
C ASP A 238 5.95 27.05 10.13
N LEU A 239 4.67 27.10 10.50
CA LEU A 239 3.86 28.29 10.62
C LEU A 239 4.09 28.90 12.00
N ALA A 240 4.97 29.89 12.02
CA ALA A 240 5.38 30.63 13.20
C ALA A 240 5.56 32.12 12.87
N ALA A 241 5.84 32.91 13.90
CA ALA A 241 6.22 34.32 13.75
C ALA A 241 7.44 34.46 12.80
N LEU A 242 7.40 35.46 11.93
CA LEU A 242 8.38 35.73 10.89
C LEU A 242 9.04 37.10 11.12
N PRO A 243 9.99 37.21 12.06
CA PRO A 243 10.70 38.46 12.28
C PRO A 243 11.49 38.86 11.03
N VAL A 244 11.46 40.15 10.72
CA VAL A 244 12.22 40.74 9.61
C VAL A 244 13.35 41.57 10.18
N ASP A 245 14.58 41.23 9.78
CA ASP A 245 15.76 42.00 10.16
C ASP A 245 15.65 43.45 9.66
N GLY A 246 15.91 44.41 10.56
CA GLY A 246 15.77 45.83 10.27
C GLY A 246 14.32 46.30 10.13
N ALA A 247 13.33 45.58 10.67
CA ALA A 247 11.94 46.02 10.63
C ALA A 247 11.79 47.47 11.15
N GLY A 248 11.16 48.33 10.34
CA GLY A 248 11.00 49.76 10.62
C GLY A 248 12.03 50.67 9.96
N ASP A 249 13.16 50.13 9.47
CA ASP A 249 14.15 50.86 8.68
C ASP A 249 13.54 51.39 7.38
N ARG A 250 14.22 52.37 6.76
CA ARG A 250 13.77 52.95 5.49
C ARG A 250 13.86 51.92 4.36
N GLY A 251 12.73 51.68 3.69
CA GLY A 251 12.63 50.88 2.47
C GLY A 251 12.64 51.73 1.19
N PRO A 252 12.56 51.09 0.01
CA PRO A 252 12.44 51.77 -1.28
C PRO A 252 11.13 52.58 -1.38
N SER A 253 11.10 53.60 -2.25
CA SER A 253 9.84 54.29 -2.53
C SER A 253 8.98 53.48 -3.51
N VAL A 254 7.70 53.31 -3.19
CA VAL A 254 6.72 52.60 -4.04
C VAL A 254 5.58 53.57 -4.33
N GLY A 255 5.36 53.93 -5.60
CA GLY A 255 4.27 54.85 -5.98
C GLY A 255 4.37 56.24 -5.34
N GLY A 256 5.58 56.71 -5.02
CA GLY A 256 5.83 57.99 -4.34
C GLY A 256 5.64 57.96 -2.81
N ARG A 257 5.36 56.79 -2.22
CA ARG A 257 5.30 56.59 -0.76
C ARG A 257 6.66 56.10 -0.26
N ASP A 258 7.13 56.63 0.88
CA ASP A 258 8.22 56.03 1.65
C ASP A 258 7.70 54.75 2.34
N THR A 259 8.33 53.61 2.07
CA THR A 259 7.99 52.33 2.73
C THR A 259 8.98 52.02 3.85
N ARG A 260 8.63 51.05 4.70
CA ARG A 260 9.53 50.53 5.76
C ARG A 260 9.87 49.07 5.52
N VAL A 261 11.11 48.69 5.82
CA VAL A 261 11.50 47.27 5.83
C VAL A 261 10.58 46.52 6.80
N GLY A 262 10.05 45.36 6.39
CA GLY A 262 9.05 44.60 7.16
C GLY A 262 7.59 44.92 6.84
N GLU A 263 7.32 46.00 6.09
CA GLU A 263 5.97 46.35 5.64
C GLU A 263 5.51 45.37 4.55
N VAL A 264 4.26 44.91 4.62
CA VAL A 264 3.66 44.06 3.59
C VAL A 264 2.75 44.91 2.71
N LEU A 265 3.01 44.85 1.40
CA LEU A 265 2.22 45.53 0.38
C LEU A 265 1.23 44.55 -0.25
N ALA A 266 -0.03 44.96 -0.33
CA ALA A 266 -1.10 44.25 -1.02
C ALA A 266 -1.39 44.92 -2.36
N VAL A 267 -1.15 44.22 -3.46
CA VAL A 267 -1.49 44.74 -4.79
C VAL A 267 -2.99 44.60 -5.00
N VAL A 268 -3.68 45.72 -5.14
CA VAL A 268 -5.10 45.76 -5.50
C VAL A 268 -5.23 46.16 -6.96
N ASP A 269 -6.09 45.45 -7.69
CA ASP A 269 -6.47 45.81 -9.06
C ASP A 269 -7.83 46.50 -9.00
N ALA A 270 -7.94 47.68 -9.61
CA ALA A 270 -9.20 48.42 -9.71
C ALA A 270 -10.29 47.64 -10.49
N MET A 271 -9.89 46.66 -11.30
CA MET A 271 -10.77 45.77 -12.06
C MET A 271 -11.06 44.44 -11.34
N ALA A 272 -10.37 44.14 -10.24
CA ALA A 272 -10.68 42.97 -9.41
C ALA A 272 -11.87 43.27 -8.49
N ALA A 273 -12.40 42.23 -7.83
CA ALA A 273 -13.40 42.42 -6.78
C ALA A 273 -12.89 43.45 -5.75
N PRO A 274 -13.69 44.47 -5.37
CA PRO A 274 -13.25 45.50 -4.42
C PRO A 274 -12.65 44.89 -3.15
N GLY A 275 -11.43 45.29 -2.79
CA GLY A 275 -10.72 44.81 -1.59
C GLY A 275 -10.04 43.44 -1.71
N ALA A 276 -10.04 42.80 -2.88
CA ALA A 276 -9.30 41.56 -3.09
C ALA A 276 -7.88 41.84 -3.62
N ALA A 277 -6.87 41.64 -2.77
CA ALA A 277 -5.49 41.70 -3.20
C ALA A 277 -5.17 40.57 -4.20
N THR A 278 -4.51 40.91 -5.31
CA THR A 278 -4.10 39.96 -6.36
C THR A 278 -2.73 39.35 -6.07
N SER A 279 -1.86 40.06 -5.34
CA SER A 279 -0.53 39.58 -4.93
C SER A 279 -0.03 40.35 -3.71
N TYR A 280 0.95 39.77 -3.01
CA TYR A 280 1.57 40.36 -1.81
C TYR A 280 3.09 40.48 -1.98
N TYR A 281 3.66 41.54 -1.41
CA TYR A 281 5.11 41.76 -1.42
C TYR A 281 5.58 42.20 -0.04
N LEU A 282 6.70 41.66 0.41
CA LEU A 282 7.41 42.13 1.58
C LEU A 282 8.43 43.19 1.17
N VAL A 283 8.44 44.32 1.88
CA VAL A 283 9.45 45.37 1.70
C VAL A 283 10.76 44.93 2.34
N ARG A 284 11.81 44.86 1.54
CA ARG A 284 13.20 44.68 1.96
C ARG A 284 13.97 45.99 1.72
N ARG A 285 15.18 46.07 2.28
CA ARG A 285 16.06 47.24 2.15
C ARG A 285 16.33 47.60 0.68
N ASP A 286 16.59 46.58 -0.14
CA ASP A 286 17.06 46.75 -1.53
C ASP A 286 15.96 46.55 -2.59
N GLY A 287 14.72 46.30 -2.18
CA GLY A 287 13.60 46.07 -3.10
C GLY A 287 12.44 45.30 -2.49
N LEU A 288 11.63 44.67 -3.35
CA LEU A 288 10.43 43.94 -2.96
C LEU A 288 10.60 42.43 -3.12
N GLU A 289 10.20 41.67 -2.11
CA GLU A 289 10.18 40.20 -2.12
C GLU A 289 8.75 39.69 -2.33
N PRO A 290 8.46 38.92 -3.40
CA PRO A 290 7.14 38.34 -3.60
C PRO A 290 6.82 37.29 -2.52
N VAL A 291 5.68 37.44 -1.84
CA VAL A 291 5.24 36.52 -0.77
C VAL A 291 3.83 35.99 -1.03
N GLY A 292 3.52 34.82 -0.48
CA GLY A 292 2.16 34.25 -0.51
C GLY A 292 1.24 34.93 0.51
N GLN A 293 -0.07 34.71 0.39
CA GLN A 293 -1.06 35.27 1.33
C GLN A 293 -0.86 34.76 2.76
N THR A 294 -0.54 33.47 2.93
CA THR A 294 -0.27 32.88 4.25
C THR A 294 0.95 33.53 4.90
N GLU A 295 2.03 33.68 4.14
CA GLU A 295 3.25 34.32 4.62
C GLU A 295 3.05 35.81 4.92
N ALA A 296 2.33 36.53 4.05
CA ALA A 296 1.93 37.92 4.28
C ALA A 296 1.13 38.08 5.58
N SER A 297 0.17 37.18 5.84
CA SER A 297 -0.60 37.17 7.09
C SER A 297 0.30 36.98 8.31
N LEU A 298 1.22 36.00 8.27
CA LEU A 298 2.18 35.77 9.36
C LEU A 298 3.11 36.96 9.58
N LEU A 299 3.62 37.58 8.51
CA LEU A 299 4.51 38.76 8.57
C LEU A 299 3.83 39.96 9.22
N VAL A 300 2.58 40.26 8.84
CA VAL A 300 1.80 41.38 9.39
C VAL A 300 1.49 41.19 10.87
N THR A 301 1.17 39.96 11.29
CA THR A 301 0.80 39.67 12.68
C THR A 301 1.98 39.37 13.59
N THR A 302 3.21 39.35 13.06
CA THR A 302 4.41 39.14 13.86
C THR A 302 4.77 40.41 14.63
N GLU A 303 4.73 40.36 15.96
CA GLU A 303 4.97 41.50 16.84
C GLU A 303 6.34 42.17 16.60
N ALA A 304 7.38 41.38 16.31
CA ALA A 304 8.71 41.91 16.00
C ALA A 304 8.73 42.85 14.79
N ASN A 305 7.72 42.78 13.91
CA ASN A 305 7.60 43.63 12.73
C ASN A 305 6.74 44.89 12.97
N ALA A 306 6.22 45.10 14.19
CA ALA A 306 5.31 46.21 14.49
C ALA A 306 5.91 47.59 14.14
N ALA A 307 7.23 47.76 14.29
CA ALA A 307 7.93 49.00 13.94
C ALA A 307 7.86 49.36 12.43
N ALA A 308 7.52 48.41 11.56
CA ALA A 308 7.30 48.66 10.14
C ALA A 308 5.98 49.40 9.85
N TYR A 309 5.06 49.45 10.82
CA TYR A 309 3.72 50.02 10.64
C TYR A 309 3.54 51.28 11.51
N PRO A 310 2.98 52.38 10.97
CA PRO A 310 2.71 53.59 11.75
C PRO A 310 1.49 53.47 12.68
N GLY A 311 0.74 52.37 12.61
CA GLY A 311 -0.47 52.09 13.37
C GLY A 311 -0.71 50.58 13.47
N PRO A 312 -1.95 50.12 13.70
CA PRO A 312 -2.26 48.69 13.73
C PRO A 312 -1.73 47.99 12.47
N PRO A 313 -0.94 46.90 12.59
CA PRO A 313 -0.37 46.21 11.45
C PRO A 313 -1.46 45.72 10.49
N ALA A 314 -1.37 46.15 9.24
CA ALA A 314 -2.26 45.74 8.16
C ALA A 314 -1.51 45.84 6.81
N PRO A 315 -1.83 44.98 5.82
CA PRO A 315 -1.26 45.12 4.48
C PRO A 315 -1.58 46.51 3.90
N VAL A 316 -0.58 47.13 3.26
CA VAL A 316 -0.74 48.44 2.64
C VAL A 316 -1.09 48.28 1.16
N GLU A 317 -2.24 48.83 0.76
CA GLU A 317 -2.72 48.74 -0.61
C GLU A 317 -1.88 49.59 -1.57
N VAL A 318 -1.46 48.99 -2.68
CA VAL A 318 -0.66 49.62 -3.73
C VAL A 318 -1.14 49.17 -5.11
N ARG A 319 -0.86 49.96 -6.15
CA ARG A 319 -1.21 49.60 -7.53
C ARG A 319 -0.16 48.69 -8.12
N ALA A 320 -0.57 47.83 -9.06
CA ALA A 320 0.33 46.93 -9.77
C ALA A 320 1.48 47.68 -10.48
N ALA A 321 1.20 48.85 -11.07
CA ALA A 321 2.19 49.68 -11.76
C ALA A 321 3.29 50.20 -10.82
N ASP A 322 2.93 50.57 -9.59
CA ASP A 322 3.87 51.10 -8.60
C ASP A 322 4.83 50.02 -8.13
N VAL A 323 4.32 48.81 -7.94
CA VAL A 323 5.10 47.63 -7.55
C VAL A 323 5.99 47.13 -8.68
N ALA A 324 5.56 47.27 -9.94
CA ALA A 324 6.34 46.88 -11.11
C ALA A 324 7.57 47.79 -11.34
N ALA A 325 7.50 49.04 -10.88
CA ALA A 325 8.59 50.02 -11.00
C ALA A 325 9.76 49.79 -10.01
N VAL A 326 9.62 48.87 -9.04
CA VAL A 326 10.62 48.61 -8.00
C VAL A 326 11.28 47.25 -8.19
N ALA A 327 12.59 47.19 -7.97
CA ALA A 327 13.40 45.98 -8.09
C ALA A 327 12.87 44.83 -7.23
N LYS A 328 12.96 43.59 -7.75
CA LYS A 328 12.64 42.37 -7.00
C LYS A 328 13.92 41.73 -6.50
N VAL A 329 14.01 41.49 -5.19
CA VAL A 329 15.20 40.94 -4.54
C VAL A 329 15.15 39.42 -4.36
N ALA A 330 14.04 38.80 -4.72
CA ALA A 330 13.86 37.35 -4.74
C ALA A 330 13.14 36.93 -6.03
N ALA A 331 13.34 35.67 -6.42
CA ALA A 331 12.60 35.08 -7.52
C ALA A 331 11.09 35.05 -7.22
N PRO A 332 10.22 35.17 -8.24
CA PRO A 332 8.80 34.93 -8.06
C PRO A 332 8.54 33.57 -7.43
N ARG A 333 7.54 33.45 -6.55
CA ARG A 333 7.12 32.15 -6.03
C ARG A 333 6.58 31.29 -7.18
N ALA A 334 7.20 30.13 -7.38
CA ALA A 334 6.58 29.05 -8.15
C ALA A 334 5.52 28.42 -7.25
N GLY A 335 4.26 28.80 -7.42
CA GLY A 335 3.19 28.35 -6.56
C GLY A 335 3.12 26.81 -6.43
N GLY A 336 2.85 26.34 -5.22
CA GLY A 336 2.45 24.96 -4.92
C GLY A 336 3.41 23.80 -5.21
N ALA A 337 4.65 24.04 -5.67
CA ALA A 337 5.59 22.97 -6.03
C ALA A 337 6.79 22.82 -5.09
N ASP A 338 7.13 23.83 -4.28
CA ASP A 338 8.28 23.77 -3.39
C ASP A 338 7.93 23.12 -2.03
N PRO A 339 8.56 21.99 -1.67
CA PRO A 339 8.39 21.38 -0.36
C PRO A 339 8.80 22.29 0.82
N ALA A 340 9.63 23.31 0.60
CA ALA A 340 10.06 24.24 1.64
C ALA A 340 9.15 25.49 1.78
N ALA A 341 8.09 25.60 0.97
CA ALA A 341 7.22 26.78 0.95
C ALA A 341 6.03 26.68 1.91
N TYR A 342 5.55 27.84 2.37
CA TYR A 342 4.22 28.04 2.94
C TYR A 342 3.11 27.79 1.92
N PRO A 343 1.88 27.48 2.34
CA PRO A 343 0.71 27.52 1.46
C PRO A 343 0.59 28.91 0.79
N ASP A 344 0.38 28.96 -0.52
CA ASP A 344 0.29 30.26 -1.22
C ASP A 344 -0.94 31.07 -0.80
N ARG A 345 -2.02 30.40 -0.42
CA ARG A 345 -3.25 30.98 0.12
C ARG A 345 -3.54 30.38 1.48
N ILE A 346 -4.17 31.17 2.35
CA ILE A 346 -4.66 30.66 3.63
C ILE A 346 -5.73 29.61 3.31
N PRO A 347 -5.56 28.34 3.72
CA PRO A 347 -6.52 27.31 3.39
C PRO A 347 -7.89 27.61 4.02
N GLY A 348 -8.96 27.35 3.29
CA GLY A 348 -10.31 27.35 3.82
C GLY A 348 -10.47 26.30 4.91
N LYS A 349 -11.32 26.58 5.90
CA LYS A 349 -11.61 25.64 6.99
C LYS A 349 -12.46 24.49 6.48
N ALA A 350 -11.96 23.27 6.55
CA ALA A 350 -12.73 22.10 6.13
C ALA A 350 -13.87 21.83 7.13
N PRO A 351 -15.11 21.56 6.69
CA PRO A 351 -16.19 21.21 7.59
C PRO A 351 -16.11 19.72 7.95
N ILE A 352 -15.32 19.37 8.97
CA ILE A 352 -15.23 17.99 9.46
C ILE A 352 -16.22 17.78 10.60
N THR A 353 -17.17 16.85 10.41
CA THR A 353 -18.21 16.50 11.38
C THR A 353 -18.30 14.99 11.54
N GLY A 354 -18.77 14.52 12.70
CA GLY A 354 -19.01 13.11 12.99
C GLY A 354 -18.35 12.62 14.29
N GLY A 355 -18.87 11.51 14.83
CA GLY A 355 -18.38 10.91 16.08
C GLY A 355 -17.08 10.10 15.94
N SER A 356 -16.62 9.86 14.70
CA SER A 356 -15.31 9.27 14.41
C SER A 356 -14.77 9.84 13.12
N VAL A 357 -13.45 10.07 13.11
CA VAL A 357 -12.74 10.59 11.95
C VAL A 357 -11.48 9.77 11.73
N ALA A 358 -11.31 9.29 10.51
CA ALA A 358 -10.08 8.75 9.96
C ALA A 358 -9.51 9.74 8.95
N LEU A 359 -8.30 10.21 9.21
CA LEU A 359 -7.50 11.01 8.27
C LEU A 359 -6.49 10.07 7.62
N CYS A 360 -6.48 10.04 6.30
CA CYS A 360 -5.62 9.17 5.52
C CYS A 360 -4.77 9.97 4.52
N VAL A 361 -3.57 9.47 4.23
CA VAL A 361 -2.66 10.06 3.24
C VAL A 361 -2.30 9.01 2.21
N GLN A 362 -2.44 9.39 0.93
CA GLN A 362 -1.94 8.61 -0.20
C GLN A 362 -1.15 9.53 -1.13
N GLY A 363 0.18 9.46 -1.06
CA GLY A 363 1.05 10.46 -1.69
C GLY A 363 0.78 11.86 -1.13
N ASN A 364 0.37 12.80 -1.98
CA ASN A 364 0.00 14.17 -1.56
C ASN A 364 -1.53 14.36 -1.45
N ARG A 365 -2.30 13.28 -1.42
CA ARG A 365 -3.76 13.34 -1.27
C ARG A 365 -4.12 13.08 0.18
N LEU A 366 -4.92 13.96 0.76
CA LEU A 366 -5.51 13.79 2.09
C LEU A 366 -6.94 13.31 1.90
N LEU A 367 -7.31 12.22 2.58
CA LEU A 367 -8.67 11.70 2.57
C LEU A 367 -9.25 11.75 3.99
N VAL A 368 -10.54 12.03 4.06
CA VAL A 368 -11.32 12.01 5.30
C VAL A 368 -12.41 10.96 5.18
N SER A 369 -12.50 10.07 6.16
CA SER A 369 -13.53 9.05 6.26
C SER A 369 -13.96 8.86 7.71
N ALA A 370 -15.07 8.15 7.95
CA ALA A 370 -15.43 7.74 9.31
C ALA A 370 -14.55 6.58 9.78
N GLU A 371 -14.26 5.62 8.91
CA GLU A 371 -13.49 4.41 9.20
C GLU A 371 -12.25 4.28 8.31
N PHE A 372 -11.37 3.33 8.60
CA PHE A 372 -10.30 3.01 7.66
C PHE A 372 -10.90 2.58 6.31
N PRO A 373 -10.43 3.13 5.18
CA PRO A 373 -11.09 2.99 3.88
C PRO A 373 -10.80 1.64 3.21
N LEU A 374 -11.17 0.56 3.89
CA LEU A 374 -11.05 -0.81 3.43
C LEU A 374 -12.24 -1.20 2.52
N SER A 375 -11.99 -2.10 1.58
CA SER A 375 -13.07 -2.67 0.76
C SER A 375 -14.04 -3.48 1.62
N PRO A 376 -15.34 -3.56 1.25
CA PRO A 376 -16.29 -4.39 1.97
C PRO A 376 -15.81 -5.83 2.15
N GLY A 377 -15.85 -6.34 3.39
CA GLY A 377 -15.39 -7.69 3.74
C GLY A 377 -13.88 -7.85 3.94
N ALA A 378 -13.07 -6.84 3.60
CA ALA A 378 -11.65 -6.83 3.90
C ALA A 378 -11.42 -6.63 5.40
N LYS A 379 -10.39 -7.31 5.94
CA LYS A 379 -9.97 -7.19 7.34
C LYS A 379 -8.47 -6.91 7.40
N ALA A 380 -8.09 -5.86 8.11
CA ALA A 380 -6.69 -5.60 8.39
C ALA A 380 -6.16 -6.53 9.48
N ILE A 381 -4.87 -6.84 9.39
CA ILE A 381 -4.16 -7.64 10.38
C ILE A 381 -3.84 -6.73 11.56
N GLN A 382 -4.28 -7.14 12.75
CA GLN A 382 -3.95 -6.45 13.99
C GLN A 382 -2.51 -6.78 14.39
N VAL A 383 -1.70 -5.76 14.63
CA VAL A 383 -0.32 -5.95 15.09
C VAL A 383 -0.32 -6.22 16.59
N ALA A 384 -0.20 -7.49 16.96
CA ALA A 384 -0.28 -7.96 18.35
C ALA A 384 0.88 -7.45 19.24
N THR A 385 2.08 -7.30 18.68
CA THR A 385 3.27 -6.86 19.42
C THR A 385 4.04 -5.85 18.60
N ARG A 386 4.21 -4.65 19.14
CA ARG A 386 5.02 -3.60 18.51
C ARG A 386 6.48 -3.84 18.89
N THR A 387 7.25 -4.40 17.95
CA THR A 387 8.71 -4.56 18.11
C THR A 387 9.45 -3.23 17.98
N GLU A 388 8.83 -2.23 17.34
CA GLU A 388 9.38 -0.90 17.12
C GLU A 388 8.31 0.16 17.42
N ALA A 389 8.73 1.33 17.89
CA ALA A 389 7.81 2.38 18.37
C ALA A 389 6.90 2.96 17.26
N ARG A 390 7.32 2.92 15.99
CA ARG A 390 6.57 3.53 14.89
C ARG A 390 5.55 2.59 14.23
N VAL A 391 5.58 1.30 14.52
CA VAL A 391 4.72 0.32 13.84
C VAL A 391 3.24 0.64 14.06
N ALA A 392 2.46 0.58 12.98
CA ALA A 392 1.03 0.83 13.00
C ALA A 392 0.27 -0.25 13.80
N ASP A 393 -0.97 0.07 14.17
CA ASP A 393 -1.82 -0.90 14.88
C ASP A 393 -2.39 -1.95 13.92
N GLU A 394 -2.57 -1.56 12.65
CA GLU A 394 -3.19 -2.38 11.62
C GLU A 394 -2.43 -2.31 10.30
N VAL A 395 -2.26 -3.46 9.66
CA VAL A 395 -1.70 -3.54 8.32
C VAL A 395 -2.63 -4.33 7.44
N PHE A 396 -3.01 -3.75 6.29
CA PHE A 396 -3.78 -4.45 5.27
C PHE A 396 -2.92 -4.66 4.04
N VAL A 397 -2.80 -5.93 3.67
CA VAL A 397 -2.25 -6.38 2.39
C VAL A 397 -3.29 -7.32 1.78
N PRO A 398 -3.61 -7.20 0.48
CA PRO A 398 -4.53 -8.15 -0.17
C PRO A 398 -4.07 -9.59 0.02
N PRO A 399 -4.98 -10.56 0.25
CA PRO A 399 -4.61 -11.97 0.36
C PRO A 399 -3.80 -12.46 -0.84
N SER A 400 -2.73 -13.22 -0.60
CA SER A 400 -1.77 -13.66 -1.63
C SER A 400 -1.06 -12.53 -2.39
N GLY A 401 -1.26 -11.28 -1.98
CA GLY A 401 -0.62 -10.10 -2.52
C GLY A 401 0.61 -9.69 -1.71
N GLY A 402 1.24 -8.60 -2.15
CA GLY A 402 2.41 -8.05 -1.49
C GLY A 402 3.01 -6.92 -2.29
N ALA A 403 4.21 -6.49 -1.95
CA ALA A 403 4.91 -5.45 -2.69
C ALA A 403 6.43 -5.67 -2.62
N VAL A 404 7.14 -5.26 -3.67
CA VAL A 404 8.60 -5.12 -3.64
C VAL A 404 8.89 -3.64 -3.80
N VAL A 405 9.54 -3.04 -2.81
CA VAL A 405 9.75 -1.59 -2.74
C VAL A 405 11.19 -1.28 -2.38
N VAL A 406 11.63 -0.07 -2.74
CA VAL A 406 12.92 0.46 -2.30
C VAL A 406 12.67 1.62 -1.34
N GLU A 407 13.41 1.65 -0.24
CA GLU A 407 13.35 2.79 0.67
C GLU A 407 14.05 4.01 0.03
N ALA A 408 13.30 5.10 -0.06
CA ALA A 408 13.82 6.37 -0.54
C ALA A 408 14.93 6.87 0.39
N GLY A 409 16.13 7.12 -0.16
CA GLY A 409 17.30 7.63 0.58
C GLY A 409 18.27 6.56 1.09
N SER A 410 17.84 5.33 1.37
CA SER A 410 18.74 4.23 1.82
C SER A 410 19.03 3.19 0.74
N ALA A 411 18.25 3.17 -0.35
CA ALA A 411 18.29 2.15 -1.42
C ALA A 411 18.06 0.69 -0.94
N THR A 412 17.66 0.49 0.32
CA THR A 412 17.33 -0.84 0.86
C THR A 412 16.06 -1.37 0.20
N THR A 413 16.10 -2.61 -0.30
CA THR A 413 14.93 -3.26 -0.90
C THR A 413 14.17 -4.06 0.16
N TYR A 414 12.85 -3.92 0.18
CA TYR A 414 11.96 -4.68 1.06
C TYR A 414 10.96 -5.49 0.25
N LEU A 415 10.73 -6.74 0.67
CA LEU A 415 9.57 -7.55 0.29
C LEU A 415 8.50 -7.39 1.37
N VAL A 416 7.29 -7.02 0.98
CA VAL A 416 6.11 -7.02 1.85
C VAL A 416 5.18 -8.15 1.41
N THR A 417 4.68 -8.93 2.36
CA THR A 417 3.80 -10.08 2.10
C THR A 417 2.41 -9.88 2.69
N ASP A 418 1.47 -10.74 2.30
CA ASP A 418 0.09 -10.79 2.79
C ASP A 418 -0.05 -11.02 4.31
N THR A 419 1.03 -11.39 4.99
CA THR A 419 1.15 -11.42 6.46
C THR A 419 1.32 -10.04 7.11
N GLY A 420 1.34 -8.96 6.33
CA GLY A 420 1.44 -7.58 6.83
C GLY A 420 2.81 -7.24 7.39
N ARG A 421 3.87 -7.91 6.93
CA ARG A 421 5.27 -7.70 7.36
C ARG A 421 6.15 -7.30 6.19
N LYS A 422 7.15 -6.45 6.45
CA LYS A 422 8.23 -6.13 5.51
C LYS A 422 9.50 -6.90 5.87
N TYR A 423 10.22 -7.38 4.87
CA TYR A 423 11.45 -8.16 5.01
C TYR A 423 12.56 -7.52 4.18
N PRO A 424 13.66 -7.06 4.79
CA PRO A 424 14.78 -6.50 4.03
C PRO A 424 15.43 -7.59 3.18
N VAL A 425 15.67 -7.31 1.91
CA VAL A 425 16.33 -8.22 0.97
C VAL A 425 17.76 -7.76 0.76
N VAL A 426 18.74 -8.59 1.13
CA VAL A 426 20.13 -8.15 1.30
C VAL A 426 20.88 -7.90 -0.01
N SER A 427 20.39 -8.43 -1.14
CA SER A 427 21.06 -8.27 -2.44
C SER A 427 20.11 -8.49 -3.63
N ALA A 428 20.53 -8.02 -4.81
CA ALA A 428 19.82 -8.28 -6.07
C ALA A 428 19.77 -9.77 -6.44
N GLN A 429 20.79 -10.54 -6.04
CA GLN A 429 20.80 -11.99 -6.20
C GLN A 429 19.74 -12.64 -5.31
N ALA A 430 19.66 -12.26 -4.02
CA ALA A 430 18.63 -12.75 -3.11
C ALA A 430 17.22 -12.41 -3.64
N LEU A 431 17.04 -11.19 -4.16
CA LEU A 431 15.79 -10.78 -4.79
C LEU A 431 15.45 -11.64 -6.02
N SER A 432 16.46 -12.00 -6.83
CA SER A 432 16.28 -12.86 -8.01
C SER A 432 15.92 -14.30 -7.62
N SER A 433 16.59 -14.87 -6.61
CA SER A 433 16.25 -16.19 -6.04
C SER A 433 14.82 -16.26 -5.51
N LEU A 434 14.29 -15.14 -5.01
CA LEU A 434 12.89 -15.05 -4.60
C LEU A 434 11.90 -14.94 -5.78
N GLY A 435 12.39 -14.69 -7.00
CA GLY A 435 11.57 -14.52 -8.21
C GLY A 435 11.26 -13.06 -8.57
N TYR A 436 11.93 -12.10 -7.95
CA TYR A 436 11.63 -10.66 -8.09
C TYR A 436 12.75 -9.87 -8.77
N GLY A 437 13.71 -10.52 -9.45
CA GLY A 437 14.85 -9.83 -10.05
C GLY A 437 14.48 -8.77 -11.11
N GLY A 438 13.38 -8.99 -11.84
CA GLY A 438 12.90 -8.11 -12.91
C GLY A 438 11.69 -7.23 -12.56
N VAL A 439 11.25 -7.19 -11.30
CA VAL A 439 10.04 -6.43 -10.94
C VAL A 439 10.36 -4.95 -10.71
N ALA A 440 9.36 -4.09 -10.95
CA ALA A 440 9.45 -2.69 -10.59
C ALA A 440 9.55 -2.54 -9.06
N LYS A 441 10.40 -1.61 -8.62
CA LYS A 441 10.65 -1.31 -7.21
C LYS A 441 10.35 0.16 -6.96
N PRO A 442 9.06 0.55 -6.83
CA PRO A 442 8.71 1.93 -6.57
C PRO A 442 9.35 2.42 -5.26
N PRO A 443 9.86 3.67 -5.21
CA PRO A 443 10.40 4.24 -3.99
C PRO A 443 9.28 4.51 -2.98
N VAL A 444 9.53 4.18 -1.72
CA VAL A 444 8.62 4.45 -0.60
C VAL A 444 9.37 5.20 0.49
N ALA A 445 8.75 6.21 1.08
CA ALA A 445 9.34 6.98 2.17
C ALA A 445 9.59 6.09 3.40
N GLY A 446 10.74 6.26 4.05
CA GLY A 446 11.11 5.50 5.26
C GLY A 446 10.09 5.65 6.40
N SER A 447 9.46 6.82 6.55
CA SER A 447 8.40 7.03 7.56
C SER A 447 7.17 6.16 7.31
N LEU A 448 6.79 5.94 6.04
CA LEU A 448 5.70 5.05 5.69
C LEU A 448 6.08 3.57 5.85
N LEU A 449 7.31 3.20 5.48
CA LEU A 449 7.82 1.85 5.71
C LEU A 449 7.94 1.51 7.20
N ALA A 450 8.26 2.48 8.06
CA ALA A 450 8.39 2.29 9.50
C ALA A 450 7.08 1.94 10.20
N LEU A 451 5.94 2.20 9.55
CA LEU A 451 4.63 1.77 10.03
C LEU A 451 4.38 0.26 9.83
N VAL A 452 5.12 -0.42 8.95
CA VAL A 452 4.96 -1.86 8.68
C VAL A 452 5.93 -2.67 9.56
N PRO A 453 5.46 -3.69 10.31
CA PRO A 453 6.34 -4.53 11.13
C PRO A 453 7.48 -5.17 10.33
N THR A 454 8.69 -5.11 10.87
CA THR A 454 9.90 -5.68 10.24
C THR A 454 10.07 -7.16 10.61
N GLY A 455 10.27 -8.01 9.61
CA GLY A 455 10.71 -9.40 9.75
C GLY A 455 12.23 -9.55 9.62
N PRO A 456 12.77 -10.78 9.71
CA PRO A 456 14.19 -11.03 9.49
C PRO A 456 14.64 -10.64 8.08
N ALA A 457 15.93 -10.35 7.93
CA ALA A 457 16.53 -10.13 6.62
C ALA A 457 16.53 -11.43 5.79
N LEU A 458 16.14 -11.31 4.51
CA LEU A 458 16.14 -12.41 3.55
C LEU A 458 17.52 -12.53 2.92
N ASP A 459 18.36 -13.34 3.56
CA ASP A 459 19.75 -13.57 3.24
C ASP A 459 20.02 -15.06 2.98
N PRO A 460 20.51 -15.44 1.78
CA PRO A 460 20.91 -16.82 1.48
C PRO A 460 21.93 -17.40 2.47
N ALA A 461 22.86 -16.60 3.00
CA ALA A 461 23.86 -17.08 3.95
C ALA A 461 23.24 -17.44 5.31
N THR A 462 22.19 -16.71 5.72
CA THR A 462 21.42 -17.01 6.93
C THR A 462 20.46 -18.19 6.70
N ALA A 463 19.87 -18.30 5.51
CA ALA A 463 18.97 -19.40 5.16
C ALA A 463 19.66 -20.79 5.23
N GLY A 464 20.95 -20.86 4.94
CA GLY A 464 21.72 -22.10 4.98
C GLY A 464 22.15 -22.55 6.37
N ARG A 465 21.88 -21.76 7.42
CA ARG A 465 22.27 -22.10 8.80
C ARG A 465 21.27 -23.06 9.43
N PRO A 466 21.72 -23.94 10.35
CA PRO A 466 20.82 -24.74 11.17
C PRO A 466 19.78 -23.88 11.87
N ALA A 467 18.53 -24.29 11.78
CA ALA A 467 17.44 -23.67 12.52
C ALA A 467 17.72 -23.78 14.03
N PRO A 468 17.50 -22.71 14.82
CA PRO A 468 17.61 -22.81 16.27
C PRO A 468 16.64 -23.87 16.78
N SER A 469 17.15 -24.85 17.53
CA SER A 469 16.31 -25.79 18.27
C SER A 469 15.47 -24.98 19.25
N GLY A 470 14.15 -24.94 19.05
CA GLY A 470 13.25 -24.07 19.82
C GLY A 470 13.50 -24.18 21.32
N GLY A 471 14.06 -23.12 21.90
CA GLY A 471 14.04 -22.94 23.34
C GLY A 471 12.64 -22.54 23.74
N THR A 472 11.97 -23.40 24.51
CA THR A 472 10.75 -23.05 25.24
C THR A 472 11.04 -21.84 26.13
N GLY A 473 10.40 -20.71 25.83
CA GLY A 473 10.33 -19.52 26.67
C GLY A 473 8.89 -19.15 26.90
#